data_AF-A0A7X6QL54-F1
#
_entry.id   AF-A0A7X6QL54-F1
#
_cell.length_a   1.000
_cell.length_b   1.000
_cell.length_c   1.000
_cell.angle_alpha   90.00
_cell.angle_beta   90.00
_cell.angle_gamma   90.00
#
_symmetry.space_group_name_H-M   'P 1'
#
loop_
_entity.id
_entity.type
_entity.pdbx_description
1 polymer ?
#
loop_
_entity_poly.entity_id
_entity_poly.type
_entity_poly.pdbx_seq_one_letter_code
_entity_poly.pdbx_strand_id
1 'polypeptide(L)'
;MTQQFKRTTVTTALPYANGPVHIGHLAGVYVPADIYVRYLRLKGQEVLFIGGSDEHGVPITLKAKKEGLSPQDIVDRYHHIIKKSFEDFGITFDIYSRTTSAIHHKTASAFFDKLNRQDKFIEKTTEQYYDLEAGQFLADRYITGTCPHCGNENAYGDQCESCGNSLSPNELIQPRSAISGSKPVMQATKHWYLPLDQYEDFLKKWILEEHKEWKSNVYGQCKSWLDMGLQ
;
A
#
# COMPACT_ATOMS: atom_id res chain seq x y z
N MET A 1 -34.00 5.18 8.85
CA MET A 1 -33.95 6.57 8.32
C MET A 1 -32.65 6.70 7.56
N THR A 2 -32.67 6.95 6.25
CA THR A 2 -31.46 7.22 5.48
C THR A 2 -30.89 8.56 5.94
N GLN A 3 -29.66 8.55 6.47
CA GLN A 3 -28.99 9.80 6.87
C GLN A 3 -28.89 10.72 5.65
N GLN A 4 -29.39 11.95 5.77
CA GLN A 4 -29.32 12.94 4.71
C GLN A 4 -28.08 13.81 4.91
N PHE A 5 -27.05 13.56 4.12
CA PHE A 5 -25.80 14.31 4.16
C PHE A 5 -25.92 15.61 3.35
N LYS A 6 -25.35 16.71 3.86
CA LYS A 6 -25.31 17.99 3.14
C LYS A 6 -24.33 17.98 1.96
N ARG A 7 -23.26 17.19 2.07
CA ARG A 7 -22.17 17.07 1.10
C ARG A 7 -21.68 15.63 1.05
N THR A 8 -21.26 15.20 -0.12
CA THR A 8 -20.70 13.86 -0.33
C THR A 8 -19.26 13.96 -0.84
N THR A 9 -18.36 13.20 -0.24
CA THR A 9 -17.02 12.99 -0.79
C THR A 9 -16.95 11.56 -1.31
N VAL A 10 -16.62 11.40 -2.58
CA VAL A 10 -16.37 10.10 -3.21
C VAL A 10 -14.89 9.99 -3.49
N THR A 11 -14.28 8.89 -3.05
CA THR A 11 -12.88 8.57 -3.34
C THR A 11 -12.76 7.27 -4.09
N THR A 12 -11.76 7.14 -4.94
CA THR A 12 -11.35 5.85 -5.50
C THR A 12 -10.10 5.34 -4.79
N ALA A 13 -9.89 4.02 -4.82
CA ALA A 13 -8.56 3.49 -4.54
C ALA A 13 -7.53 4.16 -5.45
N LEU A 14 -6.35 4.46 -4.92
CA LEU A 14 -5.27 5.08 -5.68
C LEU A 14 -4.60 3.99 -6.53
N PRO A 15 -4.53 4.10 -7.88
CA PRO A 15 -3.75 3.17 -8.66
C PRO A 15 -2.26 3.37 -8.37
N TYR A 16 -1.56 2.26 -8.29
CA TYR A 16 -0.13 2.22 -8.02
C TYR A 16 0.67 2.67 -9.26
N ALA A 17 1.50 3.70 -9.12
CA ALA A 17 2.25 4.36 -10.20
C ALA A 17 3.51 3.59 -10.62
N ASN A 18 3.37 2.27 -10.81
CA ASN A 18 4.41 1.38 -11.30
C ASN A 18 4.01 0.70 -12.62
N GLY A 19 2.89 1.10 -13.22
CA GLY A 19 2.36 0.52 -14.45
C GLY A 19 1.12 1.25 -14.94
N PRO A 20 0.69 1.01 -16.20
CA PRO A 20 -0.57 1.53 -16.68
C PRO A 20 -1.75 0.83 -16.00
N VAL A 21 -2.90 1.51 -15.96
CA VAL A 21 -4.18 0.88 -15.60
C VAL A 21 -4.68 -0.03 -16.72
N HIS A 22 -5.48 -1.03 -16.36
CA HIS A 22 -6.12 -1.97 -17.31
C HIS A 22 -7.63 -2.03 -17.07
N ILE A 23 -8.37 -2.72 -17.94
CA ILE A 23 -9.85 -2.72 -17.90
C ILE A 23 -10.43 -3.20 -16.56
N GLY A 24 -9.80 -4.18 -15.90
CA GLY A 24 -10.22 -4.62 -14.56
C GLY A 24 -10.18 -3.51 -13.51
N HIS A 25 -9.19 -2.61 -13.57
CA HIS A 25 -9.12 -1.44 -12.68
C HIS A 25 -10.29 -0.48 -12.93
N LEU A 26 -10.58 -0.18 -14.20
CA LEU A 26 -11.70 0.67 -14.62
C LEU A 26 -13.04 0.10 -14.17
N ALA A 27 -13.29 -1.18 -14.47
CA ALA A 27 -14.54 -1.85 -14.16
C ALA A 27 -14.76 -2.00 -12.65
N GLY A 28 -13.70 -2.29 -11.88
CA GLY A 28 -13.80 -2.56 -10.45
C GLY A 28 -13.94 -1.32 -9.56
N VAL A 29 -13.35 -0.20 -9.96
CA VAL A 29 -13.20 0.98 -9.09
C VAL A 29 -13.76 2.24 -9.75
N TYR A 30 -13.19 2.61 -10.90
CA TYR A 30 -13.34 3.97 -11.42
C TYR A 30 -14.66 4.22 -12.13
N VAL A 31 -15.11 3.30 -12.99
CA VAL A 31 -16.39 3.43 -13.69
C VAL A 31 -17.58 3.41 -12.72
N PRO A 32 -17.67 2.47 -11.74
CA PRO A 32 -18.75 2.51 -10.76
C PRO A 32 -18.77 3.81 -9.93
N ALA A 33 -17.61 4.31 -9.52
CA ALA A 33 -17.51 5.57 -8.78
C ALA A 33 -17.96 6.77 -9.61
N ASP A 34 -17.51 6.85 -10.87
CA ASP A 34 -17.87 7.95 -11.78
C ASP A 34 -19.37 7.95 -12.13
N ILE A 35 -19.98 6.78 -12.36
CA ILE A 35 -21.43 6.65 -12.55
C ILE A 35 -22.19 7.20 -11.34
N TYR A 36 -21.76 6.82 -10.13
CA TYR A 36 -22.39 7.29 -8.90
C TYR A 36 -22.26 8.80 -8.73
N VAL A 37 -21.06 9.35 -8.95
CA VAL A 37 -20.81 10.80 -8.87
C VAL A 37 -21.69 11.57 -9.87
N ARG A 38 -21.76 11.11 -11.12
CA ARG A 38 -22.62 11.72 -12.15
C ARG A 38 -24.09 11.69 -11.73
N TYR A 39 -24.56 10.58 -11.17
CA TYR A 39 -25.92 10.48 -10.62
C TYR A 39 -26.17 11.51 -9.51
N LEU A 40 -25.24 11.67 -8.56
CA LEU A 40 -25.37 12.67 -7.48
C LEU A 40 -25.41 14.10 -8.04
N ARG A 41 -24.52 14.42 -9.01
CA ARG A 41 -24.49 15.72 -9.69
C ARG A 41 -25.80 16.00 -10.42
N LEU A 42 -26.36 15.03 -11.15
CA LEU A 42 -27.65 15.17 -11.84
C LEU A 42 -28.84 15.38 -10.90
N LYS A 43 -28.74 14.88 -9.66
CA LYS A 43 -29.72 15.16 -8.60
C LYS A 43 -29.54 16.53 -7.93
N GLY A 44 -28.57 17.33 -8.37
CA GLY A 44 -28.24 18.62 -7.76
C GLY A 44 -27.58 18.50 -6.39
N GLN A 45 -26.96 17.36 -6.07
CA GLN A 45 -26.27 17.17 -4.79
C GLN A 45 -24.83 17.69 -4.86
N GLU A 46 -24.35 18.27 -3.75
CA GLU A 46 -22.95 18.67 -3.61
C GLU A 46 -22.07 17.44 -3.44
N VAL A 47 -21.25 17.15 -4.44
CA VAL A 47 -20.30 16.02 -4.43
C VAL A 47 -18.91 16.45 -4.89
N LEU A 48 -17.88 15.97 -4.19
CA LEU A 48 -16.48 16.03 -4.63
C LEU A 48 -15.97 14.62 -4.93
N PHE A 49 -15.43 14.44 -6.12
CA PHE A 49 -14.84 13.19 -6.59
C PHE A 49 -13.32 13.29 -6.65
N ILE A 50 -12.65 12.58 -5.74
CA ILE A 50 -11.22 12.70 -5.50
C ILE A 50 -10.51 11.38 -5.82
N GLY A 51 -9.43 11.47 -6.58
CA GLY A 51 -8.51 10.37 -6.84
C GLY A 51 -7.07 10.87 -6.84
N GLY A 52 -6.16 9.99 -7.23
CA GLY A 52 -4.75 10.32 -7.40
C GLY A 52 -3.89 9.08 -7.50
N SER A 53 -2.60 9.22 -7.73
CA SER A 53 -1.67 8.10 -7.86
C SER A 53 -0.96 7.79 -6.54
N ASP A 54 -0.81 6.50 -6.23
CA ASP A 54 0.06 6.01 -5.16
C ASP A 54 1.48 5.79 -5.71
N GLU A 55 2.46 6.45 -5.12
CA GLU A 55 3.78 6.71 -5.71
C GLU A 55 4.95 6.33 -4.79
N HIS A 56 4.67 5.65 -3.67
CA HIS A 56 5.70 5.22 -2.73
C HIS A 56 5.83 3.70 -2.66
N GLY A 57 6.98 3.22 -2.18
CA GLY A 57 7.19 1.79 -1.91
C GLY A 57 8.21 1.10 -2.81
N VAL A 58 8.62 -0.09 -2.39
CA VAL A 58 9.75 -0.88 -2.95
C VAL A 58 9.59 -1.20 -4.44
N PRO A 59 8.41 -1.57 -4.97
CA PRO A 59 8.32 -1.91 -6.40
C PRO A 59 8.64 -0.75 -7.35
N ILE A 60 8.39 0.51 -6.95
CA ILE A 60 8.77 1.70 -7.73
C ILE A 60 10.28 1.88 -7.72
N THR A 61 10.94 1.73 -6.57
CA THR A 61 12.41 1.86 -6.48
C THR A 61 13.11 0.74 -7.25
N LEU A 62 12.54 -0.46 -7.27
CA LEU A 62 12.98 -1.57 -8.13
C LEU A 62 12.95 -1.21 -9.61
N LYS A 63 11.80 -0.69 -10.07
CA LYS A 63 11.65 -0.32 -11.47
C LYS A 63 12.61 0.81 -11.84
N ALA A 64 12.75 1.81 -10.98
CA ALA A 64 13.70 2.90 -11.14
C ALA A 64 15.13 2.37 -11.35
N LYS A 65 15.58 1.46 -10.47
CA LYS A 65 16.89 0.82 -10.59
C LYS A 65 17.03 0.00 -11.87
N LYS A 66 16.03 -0.80 -12.23
CA LYS A 66 16.04 -1.64 -13.45
C LYS A 66 16.12 -0.79 -14.72
N GLU A 67 15.48 0.37 -14.75
CA GLU A 67 15.45 1.28 -15.89
C GLU A 67 16.59 2.31 -15.88
N GLY A 68 17.41 2.37 -14.82
CA GLY A 68 18.47 3.37 -14.68
C GLY A 68 17.94 4.80 -14.51
N LEU A 69 16.77 4.95 -13.89
CA LEU A 69 16.07 6.22 -13.68
C LEU A 69 15.88 6.51 -12.18
N SER A 70 15.51 7.73 -11.83
CA SER A 70 15.10 8.03 -10.46
C SER A 70 13.68 7.51 -10.17
N PRO A 71 13.32 7.21 -8.90
CA PRO A 71 11.94 6.90 -8.54
C PRO A 71 10.94 7.98 -8.98
N GLN A 72 11.35 9.26 -8.94
CA GLN A 72 10.52 10.38 -9.38
C GLN A 72 10.20 10.28 -10.87
N ASP A 73 11.18 9.93 -11.72
CA ASP A 73 10.97 9.75 -13.17
C ASP A 73 9.97 8.62 -13.48
N ILE A 74 9.99 7.55 -12.67
CA ILE A 74 9.03 6.44 -12.81
C ILE A 74 7.62 6.94 -12.53
N VAL A 75 7.42 7.58 -11.37
CA VAL A 75 6.09 7.98 -10.93
C VAL A 75 5.55 9.16 -11.73
N ASP A 76 6.38 10.10 -12.20
CA ASP A 76 5.96 11.18 -13.09
C ASP A 76 5.41 10.65 -14.41
N ARG A 77 6.12 9.69 -15.01
CA ARG A 77 5.67 9.02 -16.23
C ARG A 77 4.35 8.29 -16.04
N TYR A 78 4.24 7.45 -15.01
CA TYR A 78 3.01 6.67 -14.81
C TYR A 78 1.85 7.51 -14.29
N HIS A 79 2.08 8.51 -13.45
CA HIS A 79 1.06 9.47 -13.06
C HIS A 79 0.43 10.13 -14.29
N HIS A 80 1.25 10.59 -15.24
CA HIS A 80 0.77 11.19 -16.49
C HIS A 80 -0.02 10.18 -17.34
N ILE A 81 0.52 8.98 -17.56
CA ILE A 81 -0.15 7.93 -18.35
C ILE A 81 -1.51 7.56 -17.73
N ILE A 82 -1.56 7.36 -16.41
CA ILE A 82 -2.77 6.96 -15.70
C ILE A 82 -3.81 8.09 -15.74
N LYS A 83 -3.39 9.32 -15.41
CA LYS A 83 -4.28 10.50 -15.45
C LYS A 83 -4.87 10.69 -16.85
N LYS A 84 -4.03 10.66 -17.88
CA LYS A 84 -4.47 10.76 -19.27
C LYS A 84 -5.44 9.64 -19.65
N SER A 85 -5.17 8.41 -19.20
CA SER A 85 -6.07 7.27 -19.46
C SER A 85 -7.46 7.48 -18.84
N PHE A 86 -7.54 8.06 -17.64
CA PHE A 86 -8.82 8.42 -17.02
C PHE A 86 -9.53 9.56 -17.76
N GLU A 87 -8.80 10.60 -18.17
CA GLU A 87 -9.34 11.71 -18.95
C GLU A 87 -9.89 11.24 -20.31
N ASP A 88 -9.10 10.46 -21.05
CA ASP A 88 -9.47 9.92 -22.36
C ASP A 88 -10.68 8.97 -22.28
N PHE A 89 -10.82 8.23 -21.17
CA PHE A 89 -11.99 7.38 -20.90
C PHE A 89 -13.21 8.18 -20.42
N GLY A 90 -13.04 9.44 -20.02
CA GLY A 90 -14.11 10.32 -19.55
C GLY A 90 -14.43 10.21 -18.06
N ILE A 91 -13.50 9.78 -17.21
CA ILE A 91 -13.66 9.81 -15.75
C ILE A 91 -13.56 11.26 -15.25
N THR A 92 -14.48 11.68 -14.39
CA THR A 92 -14.71 13.10 -14.04
C THR A 92 -14.28 13.47 -12.62
N PHE A 93 -13.05 13.11 -12.26
CA PHE A 93 -12.44 13.57 -11.01
C PHE A 93 -12.48 15.10 -10.91
N ASP A 94 -12.91 15.62 -9.77
CA ASP A 94 -12.73 17.03 -9.44
C ASP A 94 -11.26 17.32 -9.07
N ILE A 95 -10.61 16.34 -8.42
CA ILE A 95 -9.18 16.39 -8.08
C ILE A 95 -8.57 15.02 -8.37
N TYR A 96 -7.55 15.00 -9.23
CA TYR A 96 -6.65 13.85 -9.40
C TYR A 96 -5.23 14.24 -8.94
N SER A 97 -4.89 13.84 -7.72
CA SER A 97 -3.66 14.24 -7.02
C SER A 97 -2.56 13.17 -7.07
N ARG A 98 -1.53 13.31 -6.24
CA ARG A 98 -0.44 12.35 -6.09
C ARG A 98 0.18 12.37 -4.70
N THR A 99 0.67 11.21 -4.27
CA THR A 99 1.26 11.01 -2.92
C THR A 99 2.69 11.55 -2.78
N THR A 100 3.38 11.92 -3.86
CA THR A 100 4.65 12.68 -3.82
C THR A 100 4.46 14.19 -3.66
N SER A 101 3.22 14.67 -3.62
CA SER A 101 2.96 16.11 -3.46
C SER A 101 3.40 16.63 -2.08
N ALA A 102 3.84 17.89 -2.02
CA ALA A 102 4.25 18.53 -0.77
C ALA A 102 3.13 18.55 0.28
N ILE A 103 1.87 18.69 -0.14
CA ILE A 103 0.71 18.64 0.76
C ILE A 103 0.52 17.26 1.37
N HIS A 104 0.71 16.19 0.58
CA HIS A 104 0.64 14.82 1.09
C HIS A 104 1.75 14.58 2.12
N HIS A 105 3.00 14.94 1.78
CA HIS A 105 4.13 14.83 2.70
C HIS A 105 3.83 15.54 4.04
N LYS A 106 3.44 16.82 3.99
CA LYS A 106 3.09 17.59 5.20
C LYS A 106 1.96 16.93 6.01
N THR A 107 0.94 16.42 5.33
CA THR A 107 -0.23 15.81 5.99
C THR A 107 0.16 14.48 6.65
N ALA A 108 0.84 13.58 5.93
CA ALA A 108 1.30 12.30 6.46
C ALA A 108 2.25 12.48 7.64
N SER A 109 3.23 13.40 7.54
CA SER A 109 4.11 13.74 8.66
C SER A 109 3.33 14.26 9.87
N ALA A 110 2.33 15.11 9.67
CA ALA A 110 1.51 15.62 10.77
C ALA A 110 0.67 14.52 11.46
N PHE A 111 0.16 13.54 10.70
CA PHE A 111 -0.51 12.36 11.28
C PHE A 111 0.44 11.55 12.16
N PHE A 112 1.63 11.24 11.64
CA PHE A 112 2.66 10.54 12.40
C PHE A 112 3.06 11.31 13.65
N ASP A 113 3.41 12.59 13.52
CA ASP A 113 3.84 13.44 14.64
C ASP A 113 2.78 13.53 15.73
N LYS A 114 1.50 13.63 15.35
CA LYS A 114 0.39 13.68 16.31
C LYS A 114 0.29 12.38 17.09
N LEU A 115 0.31 11.23 16.42
CA LEU A 115 0.23 9.92 17.06
C LEU A 115 1.46 9.65 17.94
N ASN A 116 2.65 10.04 17.47
CA ASN A 116 3.89 9.89 18.21
C ASN A 116 3.90 10.73 19.49
N ARG A 117 3.48 12.01 19.42
CA ARG A 117 3.36 12.88 20.62
C ARG A 117 2.29 12.45 21.61
N GLN A 118 1.38 11.57 21.20
CA GLN A 118 0.34 11.00 22.04
C GLN A 118 0.70 9.59 22.54
N ASP A 119 1.97 9.19 22.38
CA ASP A 119 2.50 7.89 22.75
C ASP A 119 1.66 6.72 22.20
N LYS A 120 1.12 6.90 20.98
CA LYS A 120 0.29 5.87 20.32
C LYS A 120 1.10 4.79 19.63
N PHE A 121 2.40 4.98 19.45
CA PHE A 121 3.28 4.00 18.84
C PHE A 121 4.09 3.23 19.88
N ILE A 122 4.38 1.98 19.58
CA ILE A 122 5.37 1.17 20.28
C ILE A 122 6.64 1.17 19.42
N GLU A 123 7.74 1.67 19.97
CA GLU A 123 9.05 1.54 19.33
C GLU A 123 9.60 0.14 19.58
N LYS A 124 9.96 -0.57 18.52
CA LYS A 124 10.66 -1.86 18.62
C LYS A 124 11.95 -1.80 17.82
N THR A 125 13.01 -2.36 18.39
CA THR A 125 14.26 -2.60 17.67
C THR A 125 14.30 -4.05 17.26
N THR A 126 14.42 -4.30 15.96
CA THR A 126 14.54 -5.64 15.38
C THR A 126 15.82 -5.72 14.58
N GLU A 127 16.37 -6.92 14.43
CA GLU A 127 17.48 -7.13 13.51
C GLU A 127 16.92 -7.42 12.11
N GLN A 128 17.43 -6.71 11.11
CA GLN A 128 17.09 -6.91 9.70
C GLN A 128 18.37 -7.03 8.89
N TYR A 129 18.29 -7.73 7.76
CA TYR A 129 19.41 -7.85 6.84
C TYR A 129 19.75 -6.49 6.20
N TYR A 130 21.04 -6.17 6.20
CA TYR A 130 21.61 -4.96 5.63
C TYR A 130 22.71 -5.31 4.65
N ASP A 131 22.70 -4.67 3.49
CA ASP A 131 23.73 -4.78 2.48
C ASP A 131 24.74 -3.63 2.65
N LEU A 132 25.96 -3.97 3.09
CA LEU A 132 27.03 -3.01 3.33
C LEU A 132 27.53 -2.36 2.04
N GLU A 133 27.50 -3.06 0.90
CA GLU A 133 27.95 -2.54 -0.38
C GLU A 133 26.91 -1.60 -1.00
N ALA A 134 25.63 -1.95 -0.88
CA ALA A 134 24.54 -1.10 -1.36
C ALA A 134 24.13 -0.01 -0.37
N GLY A 135 24.55 -0.09 0.89
CA GLY A 135 24.24 0.88 1.93
C GLY A 135 22.76 0.97 2.30
N GLN A 136 22.04 -0.16 2.32
CA GLN A 136 20.60 -0.18 2.63
C GLN A 136 20.13 -1.49 3.29
N PHE A 137 19.03 -1.40 4.04
CA PHE A 137 18.28 -2.56 4.51
C PHE A 137 17.62 -3.30 3.34
N LEU A 138 17.55 -4.62 3.46
CA LEU A 138 16.98 -5.50 2.46
C LEU A 138 15.57 -5.90 2.89
N ALA A 139 14.58 -5.57 2.05
CA ALA A 139 13.28 -6.22 2.13
C ALA A 139 13.43 -7.72 1.83
N ASP A 140 12.50 -8.56 2.29
CA ASP A 140 12.57 -10.02 2.15
C ASP A 140 12.86 -10.47 0.70
N ARG A 141 12.25 -9.79 -0.27
CA ARG A 141 12.43 -10.06 -1.70
C ARG A 141 13.80 -9.65 -2.27
N TYR A 142 14.58 -8.85 -1.54
CA TYR A 142 15.97 -8.51 -1.86
C TYR A 142 16.98 -9.45 -1.22
N ILE A 143 16.51 -10.48 -0.53
CA ILE A 143 17.34 -11.49 0.08
C ILE A 143 17.11 -12.77 -0.71
N THR A 144 18.17 -13.29 -1.29
CA THR A 144 18.14 -14.56 -2.01
C THR A 144 19.10 -15.55 -1.37
N GLY A 145 18.79 -16.83 -1.42
CA GLY A 145 19.70 -17.85 -0.92
C GLY A 145 19.19 -19.25 -1.26
N THR A 146 19.84 -20.23 -0.66
CA THR A 146 19.48 -21.63 -0.85
C THR A 146 18.27 -22.01 0.01
N CYS A 147 17.22 -22.51 -0.64
CA CYS A 147 16.01 -23.01 0.03
C CYS A 147 16.36 -24.16 0.98
N PRO A 148 15.99 -24.08 2.27
CA PRO A 148 16.27 -25.14 3.24
C PRO A 148 15.47 -26.43 2.98
N HIS A 149 14.39 -26.35 2.20
CA HIS A 149 13.49 -27.49 1.94
C HIS A 149 13.84 -28.28 0.69
N CYS A 150 14.23 -27.61 -0.40
CA CYS A 150 14.44 -28.26 -1.70
C CYS A 150 15.82 -28.01 -2.32
N GLY A 151 16.68 -27.22 -1.67
CA GLY A 151 18.04 -26.93 -2.15
C GLY A 151 18.12 -25.98 -3.35
N ASN A 152 17.03 -25.33 -3.77
CA ASN A 152 17.09 -24.31 -4.82
C ASN A 152 17.95 -23.13 -4.38
N GLU A 153 19.06 -22.86 -5.06
CA GLU A 153 20.05 -21.82 -4.71
C GLU A 153 19.56 -20.38 -4.88
N ASN A 154 18.43 -20.18 -5.57
CA ASN A 154 17.88 -18.87 -5.90
C ASN A 154 16.48 -18.67 -5.29
N ALA A 155 16.25 -19.14 -4.07
CA ALA A 155 15.00 -18.85 -3.35
C ALA A 155 15.00 -17.42 -2.81
N TYR A 156 13.84 -16.76 -2.83
CA TYR A 156 13.66 -15.44 -2.22
C TYR A 156 13.36 -15.59 -0.73
N GLY A 157 13.62 -14.53 0.04
CA GLY A 157 13.42 -14.52 1.49
C GLY A 157 11.97 -14.68 1.93
N ASP A 158 11.00 -14.38 1.07
CA ASP A 158 9.57 -14.54 1.31
C ASP A 158 9.01 -15.87 0.76
N GLN A 159 9.60 -16.41 -0.32
CA GLN A 159 9.10 -17.62 -0.98
C GLN A 159 10.15 -18.34 -1.83
N CYS A 160 10.08 -19.68 -1.86
CA CYS A 160 10.78 -20.48 -2.84
C CYS A 160 9.91 -20.77 -4.08
N GLU A 161 10.25 -20.18 -5.23
CA GLU A 161 9.53 -20.41 -6.50
C GLU A 161 9.65 -21.85 -7.03
N SER A 162 10.62 -22.64 -6.55
CA SER A 162 10.82 -24.03 -7.01
C SER A 162 9.91 -25.03 -6.31
N CYS A 163 9.64 -24.86 -5.01
CA CYS A 163 8.81 -25.79 -4.23
C CYS A 163 7.52 -25.16 -3.69
N GLY A 164 7.35 -23.84 -3.80
CA GLY A 164 6.17 -23.11 -3.39
C GLY A 164 6.10 -22.74 -1.91
N ASN A 165 7.03 -23.21 -1.07
CA ASN A 165 7.04 -22.90 0.36
C ASN A 165 7.25 -21.41 0.62
N SER A 166 6.44 -20.85 1.53
CA SER A 166 6.72 -19.57 2.17
C SER A 166 7.96 -19.71 3.05
N LEU A 167 8.83 -18.70 3.02
CA LEU A 167 10.07 -18.66 3.78
C LEU A 167 10.12 -17.39 4.62
N SER A 168 10.96 -17.40 5.64
CA SER A 168 11.52 -16.19 6.25
C SER A 168 12.97 -16.00 5.76
N PRO A 169 13.45 -14.77 5.57
CA PRO A 169 14.84 -14.55 5.15
C PRO A 169 15.88 -15.14 6.10
N ASN A 170 15.52 -15.32 7.37
CA ASN A 170 16.37 -15.93 8.39
C ASN A 170 16.55 -17.45 8.20
N GLU A 171 15.69 -18.09 7.41
CA GLU A 171 15.73 -19.52 7.12
C GLU A 171 16.58 -19.87 5.89
N LEU A 172 16.92 -18.87 5.07
CA LEU A 172 17.73 -19.07 3.87
C LEU A 172 19.14 -19.51 4.24
N ILE A 173 19.61 -20.56 3.57
CA ILE A 173 21.00 -21.00 3.66
C ILE A 173 21.84 -20.09 2.75
N GLN A 174 22.94 -19.54 3.29
CA GLN A 174 23.81 -18.61 2.56
C GLN A 174 23.04 -17.43 1.93
N PRO A 175 22.39 -16.58 2.74
CA PRO A 175 21.68 -15.42 2.22
C PRO A 175 22.66 -14.48 1.49
N ARG A 176 22.18 -13.88 0.42
CA ARG A 176 22.87 -12.94 -0.46
C ARG A 176 21.93 -11.80 -0.81
N SER A 177 22.49 -10.62 -0.98
CA SER A 177 21.76 -9.46 -1.48
C SER A 177 21.44 -9.65 -2.96
N ALA A 178 20.17 -9.56 -3.34
CA ALA A 178 19.76 -9.48 -4.75
C ALA A 178 20.19 -8.18 -5.43
N ILE A 179 20.66 -7.20 -4.65
CA ILE A 179 21.01 -5.84 -5.10
C ILE A 179 22.47 -5.76 -5.53
N SER A 180 23.39 -6.29 -4.72
CA SER A 180 24.85 -6.26 -4.93
C SER A 180 25.47 -7.65 -5.14
N GLY A 181 24.78 -8.72 -4.74
CA GLY A 181 25.36 -10.06 -4.64
C GLY A 181 26.15 -10.32 -3.36
N SER A 182 26.35 -9.30 -2.50
CA SER A 182 27.13 -9.40 -1.27
C SER A 182 26.43 -10.28 -0.21
N LYS A 183 27.18 -10.74 0.79
CA LYS A 183 26.60 -11.40 1.97
C LYS A 183 26.03 -10.33 2.90
N PRO A 184 24.71 -10.26 3.13
CA PRO A 184 24.14 -9.27 4.02
C PRO A 184 24.46 -9.60 5.48
N VAL A 185 24.45 -8.59 6.32
CA VAL A 185 24.67 -8.69 7.77
C VAL A 185 23.41 -8.28 8.52
N MET A 186 23.17 -8.87 9.69
CA MET A 186 22.08 -8.42 10.55
C MET A 186 22.48 -7.10 11.21
N GLN A 187 21.61 -6.10 11.10
CA GLN A 187 21.75 -4.82 11.79
C GLN A 187 20.47 -4.48 12.53
N ALA A 188 20.65 -3.96 13.74
CA ALA A 188 19.55 -3.44 14.54
C ALA A 188 18.94 -2.20 13.85
N THR A 189 17.63 -2.21 13.68
CA THR A 189 16.86 -1.09 13.14
C THR A 189 15.63 -0.86 14.01
N LYS A 190 15.26 0.41 14.15
CA LYS A 190 14.16 0.84 15.00
C LYS A 190 12.96 1.19 14.13
N HIS A 191 11.80 0.65 14.48
CA HIS A 191 10.53 0.92 13.81
C HIS A 191 9.44 1.30 14.82
N TRP A 192 8.47 2.09 14.36
CA TRP A 192 7.27 2.46 15.10
C TRP A 192 6.11 1.56 14.68
N TYR A 193 5.48 0.92 15.66
CA TYR A 193 4.33 0.04 15.46
C TYR A 193 3.09 0.71 16.05
N LEU A 194 1.99 0.75 15.32
CA LEU A 194 0.69 1.12 15.87
C LEU A 194 0.03 -0.15 16.42
N PRO A 195 -0.16 -0.29 17.76
CA PRO A 195 -0.79 -1.47 18.35
C PRO A 195 -2.30 -1.45 18.01
N LEU A 196 -2.68 -2.13 16.93
CA LEU A 196 -4.06 -2.07 16.42
C LEU A 196 -5.04 -2.84 17.31
N ASP A 197 -4.53 -3.82 18.06
CA ASP A 197 -5.24 -4.56 19.12
C ASP A 197 -5.93 -3.60 20.11
N GLN A 198 -5.28 -2.49 20.47
CA GLN A 198 -5.83 -1.50 21.40
C GLN A 198 -7.06 -0.75 20.86
N TYR A 199 -7.33 -0.84 19.55
CA TYR A 199 -8.46 -0.19 18.89
C TYR A 199 -9.54 -1.18 18.46
N GLU A 200 -9.37 -2.46 18.76
CA GLU A 200 -10.23 -3.53 18.26
C GLU A 200 -11.69 -3.37 18.71
N ASP A 201 -11.95 -3.02 19.97
CA ASP A 201 -13.32 -2.79 20.48
C ASP A 201 -14.02 -1.66 19.74
N PHE A 202 -13.30 -0.56 19.50
CA PHE A 202 -13.82 0.56 18.73
C PHE A 202 -14.12 0.14 17.29
N LEU A 203 -13.20 -0.58 16.65
CA LEU A 203 -13.37 -1.06 15.27
C LEU A 203 -14.51 -2.08 15.15
N LYS A 204 -14.66 -2.99 16.11
CA LYS A 204 -15.77 -3.96 16.17
C LYS A 204 -17.11 -3.23 16.24
N LYS A 205 -17.25 -2.27 17.16
CA LYS A 205 -18.46 -1.47 17.27
C LYS A 205 -18.75 -0.70 15.99
N TRP A 206 -17.77 0.06 15.51
CA TRP A 206 -17.94 0.93 14.35
C TRP A 206 -18.26 0.13 13.08
N ILE A 207 -17.53 -0.96 12.81
CA ILE A 207 -17.71 -1.75 11.58
C ILE A 207 -18.90 -2.71 11.69
N LEU A 208 -19.00 -3.47 12.78
CA LEU A 208 -19.95 -4.59 12.85
C LEU A 208 -21.35 -4.17 13.32
N GLU A 209 -21.45 -3.08 14.08
CA GLU A 209 -22.72 -2.63 14.66
C GLU A 209 -23.26 -1.38 13.95
N GLU A 210 -22.43 -0.38 13.72
CA GLU A 210 -22.85 0.93 13.21
C GLU A 210 -22.95 0.99 11.68
N HIS A 211 -22.17 0.17 10.95
CA HIS A 211 -22.05 0.19 9.49
C HIS A 211 -22.60 -1.06 8.78
N LYS A 212 -23.81 -1.49 9.16
CA LYS A 212 -24.48 -2.67 8.58
C LYS A 212 -24.89 -2.51 7.11
N GLU A 213 -24.88 -1.29 6.58
CA GLU A 213 -25.17 -0.99 5.17
C GLU A 213 -24.02 -1.35 4.22
N TRP A 214 -22.85 -1.70 4.74
CA TRP A 214 -21.71 -2.10 3.91
C TRP A 214 -21.98 -3.42 3.17
N LYS A 215 -21.28 -3.61 2.04
CA LYS A 215 -21.39 -4.84 1.24
C LYS A 215 -21.05 -6.06 2.09
N SER A 216 -21.78 -7.16 1.90
CA SER A 216 -21.63 -8.38 2.70
C SER A 216 -20.21 -8.96 2.67
N ASN A 217 -19.53 -8.89 1.53
CA ASN A 217 -18.14 -9.33 1.39
C ASN A 217 -17.15 -8.45 2.16
N VAL A 218 -17.38 -7.13 2.23
CA VAL A 218 -16.55 -6.20 3.02
C VAL A 218 -16.76 -6.48 4.50
N TYR A 219 -18.02 -6.55 4.95
CA TYR A 219 -18.36 -6.87 6.32
C TYR A 219 -17.74 -8.21 6.76
N GLY A 220 -17.91 -9.27 5.95
CA GLY A 220 -17.37 -10.60 6.24
C GLY A 220 -15.85 -10.61 6.35
N GLN A 221 -15.15 -9.91 5.44
CA GLN A 221 -13.70 -9.82 5.48
C GLN A 221 -13.19 -9.07 6.71
N CYS A 222 -13.77 -7.90 7.03
CA CYS A 222 -13.39 -7.14 8.22
C CYS A 222 -13.67 -7.94 9.50
N LYS A 223 -14.83 -8.61 9.58
CA LYS A 223 -15.15 -9.48 10.71
C LYS A 223 -14.12 -10.59 10.87
N SER A 224 -13.72 -11.25 9.79
CA SER A 224 -12.70 -12.30 9.84
C SER A 224 -11.36 -11.80 10.40
N TRP A 225 -10.92 -10.58 10.06
CA TRP A 225 -9.70 -10.01 10.63
C TRP A 225 -9.85 -9.69 12.12
N LEU A 226 -10.99 -9.12 12.53
CA LEU A 226 -11.28 -8.80 13.92
C LEU A 226 -11.49 -10.05 14.81
N ASP A 227 -11.97 -11.15 14.25
CA ASP A 227 -12.11 -12.42 14.95
C ASP A 227 -10.75 -13.12 15.17
N MET A 228 -9.77 -12.90 14.27
CA MET A 228 -8.40 -13.42 14.43
C MET A 228 -7.57 -12.64 15.46
N GLY A 229 -8.04 -11.46 15.87
CA GLY A 229 -7.30 -10.51 16.69
C GLY A 229 -6.36 -9.64 15.85
N LEU A 230 -6.33 -8.34 16.13
CA LEU A 230 -5.34 -7.42 15.55
C LEU A 230 -4.01 -7.49 16.34
N GLN A 231 -2.91 -7.02 15.73
CA GLN A 231 -1.57 -6.98 16.34
C GLN A 231 -1.08 -5.54 16.54
#